data_AF-A0A7W1Z2W5-F1
#
_entry.id   AF-A0A7W1Z2W5-F1
#
_cell.length_a   1.000
_cell.length_b   1.000
_cell.length_c   1.000
_cell.angle_alpha   90.00
_cell.angle_beta   90.00
_cell.angle_gamma   90.00
#
_symmetry.space_group_name_H-M   'P 1'
#
loop_
_entity.id
_entity.type
_entity.pdbx_description
1 polymer ?
#
loop_
_entity_poly.entity_id
_entity_poly.type
_entity_poly.pdbx_seq_one_letter_code
_entity_poly.pdbx_strand_id
1 'polypeptide(L)'
;MRILAYVFMGVLGGMGLMSLLQEIGQKSSMWPPVSYAMSAPDSVPVPAPEMEDSKPWTGDDLVEMAKIYDQQADELQSEAVRLEQRAISLAEKPYMDPKGFTRTGWMLIATSRWQSAKELRDLAAMHRSEGQRLLALEKDGGSPMEKSDKEGNSSRKNASG
;
A
#
# COMPACT_ATOMS: atom_id res chain seq x y z
N MET A 1 16.87 -35.03 20.30
CA MET A 1 16.41 -34.13 21.38
C MET A 1 16.34 -32.71 20.86
N ARG A 2 15.14 -32.09 20.90
CA ARG A 2 14.85 -30.72 21.35
C ARG A 2 13.42 -30.37 20.90
N ILE A 3 12.53 -30.44 21.89
CA ILE A 3 11.15 -30.00 21.88
C ILE A 3 11.21 -28.50 22.22
N LEU A 4 10.59 -27.64 21.42
CA LEU A 4 10.23 -26.29 21.84
C LEU A 4 8.72 -26.15 21.71
N ALA A 5 8.07 -26.44 22.83
CA ALA A 5 6.69 -26.09 23.09
C ALA A 5 6.62 -24.58 23.34
N TYR A 6 5.75 -23.89 22.61
CA TYR A 6 5.21 -22.61 23.06
C TYR A 6 3.69 -22.73 23.12
N VAL A 7 3.22 -22.88 24.35
CA VAL A 7 1.84 -22.72 24.79
C VAL A 7 1.69 -21.24 25.12
N PHE A 8 0.82 -20.53 24.40
CA PHE A 8 0.19 -19.32 24.91
C PHE A 8 -1.32 -19.51 24.85
N MET A 9 -1.88 -19.77 26.04
CA MET A 9 -3.24 -19.38 26.46
C MET A 9 -3.46 -17.92 26.00
N GLY A 10 -4.53 -17.53 25.31
CA GLY A 10 -5.93 -17.72 25.70
C GLY A 10 -6.33 -16.60 26.66
N VAL A 11 -7.26 -15.71 26.25
CA VAL A 11 -8.31 -15.04 27.05
C VAL A 11 -8.95 -13.87 26.28
N LEU A 12 -10.29 -13.77 26.42
CA LEU A 12 -11.24 -12.68 26.07
C LEU A 12 -11.63 -12.57 24.57
N GLY A 13 -12.85 -12.90 24.14
CA GLY A 13 -14.17 -12.50 24.67
C GLY A 13 -14.71 -11.39 23.74
N GLY A 14 -15.64 -11.63 22.83
CA GLY A 14 -17.01 -12.03 23.09
C GLY A 14 -17.92 -10.81 23.16
N MET A 15 -18.27 -10.21 22.02
CA MET A 15 -19.42 -9.29 21.86
C MET A 15 -19.93 -9.33 20.42
N GLY A 16 -21.25 -9.46 20.24
CA GLY A 16 -21.93 -8.85 19.09
C GLY A 16 -22.57 -9.77 18.04
N LEU A 17 -23.42 -10.72 18.44
CA LEU A 17 -24.54 -11.19 17.61
C LEU A 17 -25.62 -10.10 17.56
N MET A 18 -25.52 -9.14 16.63
CA MET A 18 -26.63 -8.27 16.23
C MET A 18 -26.44 -7.85 14.77
N SER A 19 -27.19 -8.48 13.87
CA SER A 19 -27.83 -7.88 12.68
C SER A 19 -28.40 -9.00 11.80
N LEU A 20 -29.36 -9.69 12.42
CA LEU A 20 -30.43 -10.38 11.74
C LEU A 20 -31.42 -9.29 11.26
N LEU A 21 -31.76 -9.29 9.97
CA LEU A 21 -32.85 -8.53 9.35
C LEU A 21 -32.80 -6.99 9.46
N GLN A 22 -32.21 -6.36 8.45
CA GLN A 22 -32.67 -5.06 7.94
C GLN A 22 -32.62 -5.17 6.39
N GLU A 23 -33.70 -5.67 5.77
CA GLU A 23 -34.74 -4.81 5.18
C GLU A 23 -34.18 -4.07 3.96
N ILE A 24 -34.27 -4.69 2.78
CA ILE A 24 -35.27 -4.35 1.76
C ILE A 24 -35.38 -2.83 1.58
N GLY A 25 -34.62 -2.33 0.61
CA GLY A 25 -35.00 -1.15 -0.18
C GLY A 25 -34.97 0.18 0.55
N GLN A 26 -33.82 0.84 0.54
CA GLN A 26 -33.79 2.30 0.53
C GLN A 26 -32.65 2.82 -0.33
N LYS A 27 -33.05 3.47 -1.43
CA LYS A 27 -32.28 4.47 -2.13
C LYS A 27 -32.01 5.61 -1.13
N SER A 28 -30.74 5.86 -0.81
CA SER A 28 -30.26 7.21 -0.51
C SER A 28 -28.74 7.23 -0.49
N SER A 29 -28.21 7.91 -1.51
CA SER A 29 -26.94 8.61 -1.41
C SER A 29 -26.99 9.54 -0.20
N MET A 30 -26.30 9.18 0.88
CA MET A 30 -26.01 10.10 1.99
C MET A 30 -24.58 9.86 2.42
N TRP A 31 -23.67 10.53 1.73
CA TRP A 31 -22.36 10.82 2.29
C TRP A 31 -22.61 11.70 3.52
N PRO A 32 -22.00 11.41 4.68
CA PRO A 32 -22.14 12.30 5.82
C PRO A 32 -21.51 13.66 5.45
N PRO A 33 -22.20 14.79 5.68
CA PRO A 33 -21.51 16.06 5.71
C PRO A 33 -20.55 16.02 6.90
N VAL A 34 -19.26 16.11 6.62
CA VAL A 34 -18.25 16.44 7.63
C VAL A 34 -18.60 17.85 8.11
N SER A 35 -19.31 17.92 9.23
CA SER A 35 -19.63 19.17 9.91
C SER A 35 -18.35 19.80 10.45
N TYR A 36 -17.70 20.63 9.65
CA TYR A 36 -16.64 21.52 10.10
C TYR A 36 -17.29 22.84 10.55
N ALA A 37 -17.51 22.97 11.85
CA ALA A 37 -17.90 24.25 12.43
C ALA A 37 -17.39 24.35 13.88
N MET A 38 -16.33 25.14 14.08
CA MET A 38 -16.24 26.14 15.16
C MET A 38 -14.90 26.90 15.10
N SER A 39 -15.03 28.20 14.79
CA SER A 39 -14.35 29.35 15.42
C SER A 39 -12.82 29.49 15.38
N ALA A 40 -12.37 30.40 14.53
CA ALA A 40 -11.25 31.31 14.83
C ALA A 40 -11.67 32.23 16.01
N PRO A 41 -10.77 32.67 16.93
CA PRO A 41 -9.62 33.52 16.58
C PRO A 41 -8.36 33.30 17.45
N ASP A 42 -7.19 33.44 16.80
CA ASP A 42 -5.92 33.97 17.32
C ASP A 42 -4.74 33.25 16.66
N SER A 43 -4.29 33.83 15.55
CA SER A 43 -2.91 34.30 15.35
C SER A 43 -1.76 33.45 15.91
N VAL A 44 -1.83 32.12 15.83
CA VAL A 44 -0.62 31.30 15.77
C VAL A 44 -0.30 31.16 14.28
N PRO A 45 0.86 31.63 13.80
CA PRO A 45 1.29 31.31 12.44
C PRO A 45 1.47 29.79 12.41
N VAL A 46 0.46 29.09 11.92
CA VAL A 46 0.57 27.68 11.54
C VAL A 46 1.69 27.68 10.50
N PRO A 47 2.86 27.06 10.78
CA PRO A 47 3.86 26.92 9.74
C PRO A 47 3.14 26.21 8.60
N ALA A 48 3.12 26.87 7.44
CA ALA A 48 2.65 26.25 6.21
C ALA A 48 3.25 24.85 6.17
N PRO A 49 2.46 23.79 5.87
CA PRO A 49 3.05 22.47 5.70
C PRO A 49 4.17 22.67 4.71
N GLU A 50 5.41 22.57 5.19
CA GLU A 50 6.59 22.60 4.35
C GLU A 50 6.28 21.50 3.35
N MET A 51 6.05 21.89 2.09
CA MET A 51 5.92 20.94 1.02
C MET A 51 7.28 20.27 1.02
N GLU A 52 7.39 19.14 1.72
CA GLU A 52 8.55 18.27 1.65
C GLU A 52 8.72 18.06 0.15
N ASP A 53 9.73 18.71 -0.42
CA ASP A 53 10.16 18.57 -1.79
C ASP A 53 10.52 17.09 -1.94
N SER A 54 9.48 16.31 -2.21
CA SER A 54 9.53 14.87 -2.30
C SER A 54 10.37 14.61 -3.52
N LYS A 55 11.64 14.28 -3.27
CA LYS A 55 12.65 14.01 -4.29
C LYS A 55 11.98 13.17 -5.41
N PRO A 56 12.09 13.59 -6.68
CA PRO A 56 11.53 12.82 -7.79
C PRO A 56 12.05 11.38 -7.71
N TRP A 57 11.12 10.44 -7.79
CA TRP A 57 11.43 9.01 -7.78
C TRP A 57 12.34 8.66 -8.94
N THR A 58 13.48 8.04 -8.65
CA THR A 58 14.42 7.57 -9.69
C THR A 58 14.01 6.20 -10.22
N GLY A 59 14.57 5.81 -11.37
CA GLY A 59 14.32 4.50 -11.96
C GLY A 59 14.71 3.35 -11.02
N ASP A 60 15.82 3.49 -10.29
CA ASP A 60 16.28 2.52 -9.30
C ASP A 60 15.32 2.42 -8.10
N ASP A 61 14.80 3.56 -7.59
CA ASP A 61 13.83 3.58 -6.48
C ASP A 61 12.57 2.78 -6.83
N LEU A 62 12.07 2.90 -8.06
CA LEU A 62 10.90 2.17 -8.53
C LEU A 62 11.18 0.66 -8.68
N VAL A 63 12.36 0.30 -9.18
CA VAL A 63 12.76 -1.13 -9.26
C VAL A 63 12.91 -1.73 -7.86
N GLU A 64 13.42 -0.98 -6.89
CA GLU A 64 13.50 -1.41 -5.49
C GLU A 64 12.11 -1.60 -4.88
N MET A 65 11.20 -0.64 -5.07
CA MET A 65 9.82 -0.79 -4.61
C MET A 65 9.10 -1.99 -5.21
N ALA A 66 9.34 -2.29 -6.49
CA ALA A 66 8.77 -3.47 -7.10
C ALA A 66 9.20 -4.77 -6.37
N LYS A 67 10.47 -4.86 -5.93
CA LYS A 67 10.96 -6.01 -5.17
C LYS A 67 10.27 -6.12 -3.81
N ILE A 68 10.00 -4.98 -3.15
CA ILE A 68 9.28 -4.94 -1.87
C ILE A 68 7.86 -5.48 -2.07
N TYR A 69 7.16 -5.05 -3.12
CA TYR A 69 5.81 -5.55 -3.41
C TYR A 69 5.80 -7.03 -3.80
N ASP A 70 6.80 -7.50 -4.55
CA ASP A 70 6.96 -8.93 -4.85
C ASP A 70 7.14 -9.76 -3.58
N GLN A 71 7.99 -9.31 -2.65
CA GLN A 71 8.20 -9.99 -1.37
C GLN A 71 6.91 -10.03 -0.54
N GLN A 72 6.19 -8.91 -0.44
CA GLN A 72 4.92 -8.86 0.29
C GLN A 72 3.85 -9.76 -0.36
N ALA A 73 3.84 -9.84 -1.70
CA ALA A 73 2.96 -10.76 -2.40
C ALA A 73 3.28 -12.22 -2.02
N ASP A 74 4.55 -12.60 -1.97
CA ASP A 74 4.96 -13.96 -1.60
C ASP A 74 4.58 -14.30 -0.15
N GLU A 75 4.72 -13.34 0.78
CA GLU A 75 4.28 -13.49 2.16
C GLU A 75 2.76 -13.78 2.23
N LEU A 76 1.95 -12.98 1.54
CA LEU A 76 0.50 -13.17 1.48
C LEU A 76 0.10 -14.52 0.85
N GLN A 77 0.82 -14.95 -0.18
CA GLN A 77 0.58 -16.26 -0.79
C GLN A 77 0.90 -17.41 0.16
N SER A 78 2.02 -17.31 0.89
CA SER A 78 2.38 -18.31 1.89
C SER A 78 1.31 -18.41 3.00
N GLU A 79 0.75 -17.27 3.42
CA GLU A 79 -0.35 -17.23 4.38
C GLU A 79 -1.60 -17.87 3.80
N ALA A 80 -1.96 -17.54 2.56
CA ALA A 80 -3.12 -18.11 1.87
C ALA A 80 -3.05 -19.65 1.81
N VAL A 81 -1.90 -20.20 1.38
CA VAL A 81 -1.66 -21.64 1.31
C VAL A 81 -1.80 -22.30 2.69
N ARG A 82 -1.24 -21.67 3.74
CA ARG A 82 -1.35 -22.19 5.11
C ARG A 82 -2.80 -22.26 5.60
N LEU A 83 -3.62 -21.26 5.24
CA LEU A 83 -5.03 -21.21 5.59
C LEU A 83 -5.84 -22.25 4.83
N GLU A 84 -5.56 -22.46 3.54
CA GLU A 84 -6.16 -23.51 2.72
C GLU A 84 -5.85 -24.90 3.27
N GLN A 85 -4.58 -25.18 3.59
CA GLN A 85 -4.17 -26.44 4.21
C GLN A 85 -4.91 -26.69 5.52
N ARG A 86 -5.10 -25.64 6.34
CA ARG A 86 -5.88 -25.74 7.57
C ARG A 86 -7.35 -26.05 7.27
N ALA A 87 -7.95 -25.41 6.28
CA ALA A 87 -9.31 -25.68 5.85
C ALA A 87 -9.48 -27.13 5.33
N ILE A 88 -8.54 -27.62 4.54
CA ILE A 88 -8.51 -28.99 4.02
C ILE A 88 -8.41 -30.01 5.17
N SER A 89 -7.55 -29.75 6.16
CA SER A 89 -7.41 -30.65 7.32
C SER A 89 -8.71 -30.81 8.14
N LEU A 90 -9.60 -29.81 8.11
CA LEU A 90 -10.92 -29.90 8.73
C LEU A 90 -11.89 -30.72 7.88
N ALA A 91 -11.73 -30.73 6.56
CA ALA A 91 -12.54 -31.57 5.67
C ALA A 91 -12.32 -33.07 5.93
N GLU A 92 -11.11 -33.46 6.33
CA GLU A 92 -10.78 -34.84 6.73
C GLU A 92 -11.40 -35.24 8.07
N LYS A 93 -11.82 -34.26 8.90
CA LYS A 93 -12.41 -34.46 10.22
C LYS A 93 -13.77 -33.78 10.34
N PRO A 94 -14.82 -34.27 9.65
CA PRO A 94 -16.13 -33.61 9.62
C PRO A 94 -16.75 -33.39 11.00
N TYR A 95 -16.42 -34.23 11.98
CA TYR A 95 -16.93 -34.10 13.36
C TYR A 95 -16.38 -32.85 14.08
N MET A 96 -15.24 -32.30 13.66
CA MET A 96 -14.68 -31.06 14.21
C MET A 96 -15.31 -29.80 13.61
N ASP A 97 -15.88 -29.91 12.41
CA ASP A 97 -16.63 -28.83 11.75
C ASP A 97 -17.82 -29.39 10.96
N PRO A 98 -18.88 -29.88 11.63
CA PRO A 98 -19.97 -30.61 10.98
C PRO A 98 -20.77 -29.78 9.98
N LYS A 99 -20.71 -28.45 10.13
CA LYS A 99 -21.40 -27.49 9.27
C LYS A 99 -20.45 -26.80 8.29
N GLY A 100 -19.15 -27.05 8.37
CA GLY A 100 -18.15 -26.45 7.49
C GLY A 100 -17.95 -24.95 7.69
N PHE A 101 -18.38 -24.37 8.82
CA PHE A 101 -18.30 -22.92 9.04
C PHE A 101 -16.85 -22.47 9.15
N THR A 102 -16.05 -23.19 9.92
CA THR A 102 -14.63 -22.86 10.13
C THR A 102 -13.84 -23.08 8.85
N ARG A 103 -14.09 -24.19 8.14
CA ARG A 103 -13.49 -24.46 6.83
C ARG A 103 -13.80 -23.35 5.83
N THR A 104 -15.06 -22.95 5.72
CA THR A 104 -15.50 -21.91 4.78
C THR A 104 -14.88 -20.55 5.15
N GLY A 105 -14.82 -20.22 6.44
CA GLY A 105 -14.17 -19.00 6.92
C GLY A 105 -12.69 -18.95 6.54
N TRP A 106 -11.94 -20.04 6.75
CA TRP A 106 -10.53 -20.09 6.36
C TRP A 106 -10.33 -19.98 4.85
N MET A 107 -11.16 -20.64 4.04
CA MET A 107 -11.11 -20.54 2.58
C MET A 107 -11.40 -19.11 2.10
N LEU A 108 -12.34 -18.40 2.72
CA LEU A 108 -12.66 -17.02 2.38
C LEU A 108 -11.47 -16.09 2.66
N ILE A 109 -10.84 -16.23 3.83
CA ILE A 109 -9.65 -15.45 4.18
C ILE A 109 -8.51 -15.78 3.21
N ALA A 110 -8.26 -17.06 2.92
CA ALA A 110 -7.23 -17.45 1.95
C ALA A 110 -7.47 -16.82 0.56
N THR A 111 -8.72 -16.83 0.09
CA THR A 111 -9.10 -16.21 -1.19
C THR A 111 -8.80 -14.70 -1.19
N SER A 112 -9.11 -14.01 -0.09
CA SER A 112 -8.76 -12.59 0.07
C SER A 112 -7.26 -12.36 0.02
N ARG A 113 -6.45 -13.22 0.66
CA ARG A 113 -4.98 -13.12 0.62
C ARG A 113 -4.42 -13.34 -0.77
N TRP A 114 -4.95 -14.32 -1.52
CA TRP A 114 -4.59 -14.51 -2.93
C TRP A 114 -4.89 -13.28 -3.78
N GLN A 115 -6.05 -12.66 -3.57
CA GLN A 115 -6.42 -11.45 -4.29
C GLN A 115 -5.47 -10.29 -3.98
N SER A 116 -5.19 -10.03 -2.70
CA SER A 116 -4.24 -8.97 -2.32
C SER A 116 -2.82 -9.25 -2.84
N ALA A 117 -2.37 -10.51 -2.82
CA ALA A 117 -1.08 -10.88 -3.41
C ALA A 117 -1.04 -10.59 -4.92
N LYS A 118 -2.14 -10.85 -5.64
CA LYS A 118 -2.24 -10.52 -7.06
C LYS A 118 -2.15 -9.01 -7.29
N GLU A 119 -2.90 -8.22 -6.53
CA GLU A 119 -2.88 -6.75 -6.61
C GLU A 119 -1.47 -6.19 -6.37
N LEU A 120 -0.74 -6.74 -5.39
CA LEU A 120 0.67 -6.37 -5.15
C LEU A 120 1.59 -6.72 -6.32
N ARG A 121 1.38 -7.86 -6.98
CA ARG A 121 2.17 -8.21 -8.18
C ARG A 121 1.86 -7.32 -9.37
N ASP A 122 0.61 -6.91 -9.53
CA ASP A 122 0.22 -5.96 -10.56
C ASP A 122 0.89 -4.59 -10.29
N LEU A 123 0.91 -4.14 -9.02
CA LEU A 123 1.67 -2.96 -8.60
C LEU A 123 3.17 -3.12 -8.86
N ALA A 124 3.78 -4.24 -8.48
CA ALA A 124 5.18 -4.52 -8.73
C ALA A 124 5.51 -4.47 -10.22
N ALA A 125 4.66 -5.05 -11.07
CA ALA A 125 4.83 -5.03 -12.52
C ALA A 125 4.82 -3.61 -13.08
N MET A 126 3.91 -2.75 -12.63
CA MET A 126 3.89 -1.33 -13.01
C MET A 126 5.20 -0.64 -12.61
N HIS A 127 5.65 -0.81 -11.37
CA HIS A 127 6.88 -0.19 -10.88
C HIS A 127 8.13 -0.70 -11.62
N ARG A 128 8.23 -2.00 -11.95
CA ARG A 128 9.33 -2.53 -12.77
C ARG A 128 9.32 -1.90 -14.16
N SER A 129 8.15 -1.82 -14.79
CA SER A 129 8.03 -1.28 -16.15
C SER A 129 8.43 0.21 -16.21
N GLU A 130 7.99 1.00 -15.23
CA GLU A 130 8.30 2.43 -15.15
C GLU A 130 9.76 2.66 -14.76
N GLY A 131 10.27 1.91 -13.78
CA GLY A 131 11.68 1.97 -13.38
C GLY A 131 12.62 1.64 -14.54
N GLN A 132 12.34 0.58 -15.29
CA GLN A 132 13.11 0.22 -16.49
C GLN A 132 13.02 1.30 -17.58
N ARG A 133 11.86 1.93 -17.75
CA ARG A 133 11.67 3.04 -18.69
C ARG A 133 12.54 4.24 -18.32
N LEU A 134 12.58 4.63 -17.05
CA LEU A 134 13.40 5.74 -16.56
C LEU A 134 14.91 5.45 -16.69
N LEU A 135 15.34 4.24 -16.31
CA LEU A 135 16.73 3.81 -16.45
C LEU A 135 17.19 3.80 -17.91
N ALA A 136 16.31 3.42 -18.85
CA ALA A 136 16.61 3.51 -20.28
C ALA A 136 16.78 4.95 -20.75
N LEU A 137 15.93 5.87 -20.29
CA LEU A 137 16.02 7.29 -20.62
C LEU A 137 17.31 7.94 -20.07
N GLU A 138 17.72 7.59 -18.85
CA GLU A 138 18.98 8.05 -18.27
C GLU A 138 20.20 7.54 -19.07
N LYS A 139 20.13 6.31 -19.57
CA LYS A 139 21.19 5.69 -20.36
C LYS A 139 21.31 6.27 -21.77
N ASP A 140 20.19 6.59 -22.41
CA ASP A 140 20.13 7.05 -23.81
C ASP A 140 20.26 8.57 -23.95
N GLY A 141 20.05 9.34 -22.88
CA GLY A 141 19.95 10.80 -22.91
C GLY A 141 20.80 11.51 -21.87
N GLY A 142 22.13 11.37 -21.95
CA GLY A 142 23.07 12.15 -21.15
C GLY A 142 22.66 13.63 -21.07
N SER A 143 22.18 14.02 -19.89
CA SER A 143 22.13 15.36 -19.28
C SER A 143 21.83 16.58 -20.18
N PRO A 144 20.69 17.28 -20.01
CA PRO A 144 20.65 18.72 -20.25
C PRO A 144 21.24 19.41 -19.02
N MET A 145 22.55 19.26 -18.81
CA MET A 145 23.34 20.21 -18.03
C MET A 145 24.10 21.09 -19.04
N GLU A 146 23.32 21.88 -19.79
CA GLU A 146 23.74 23.03 -20.60
C GLU A 146 22.77 24.16 -20.24
N LYS A 147 23.16 25.35 -19.79
CA LYS A 147 24.46 25.97 -19.54
C LYS A 147 24.25 26.89 -18.34
N SER A 148 25.17 26.83 -17.39
CA SER A 148 25.41 27.95 -16.50
C SER A 148 25.76 29.16 -17.37
N ASP A 149 24.92 30.19 -17.36
CA ASP A 149 25.19 31.49 -17.98
C ASP A 149 26.42 32.11 -17.31
N LYS A 150 27.60 31.77 -17.84
CA LYS A 150 28.88 32.32 -17.41
C LYS A 150 29.73 32.70 -18.63
N GLU A 151 29.17 33.60 -19.43
CA GLU A 151 29.88 34.43 -20.41
C GLU A 151 29.06 35.72 -20.52
N GLY A 152 29.46 36.83 -19.90
CA GLY A 152 30.66 37.55 -20.31
C GLY A 152 30.33 38.60 -21.36
N ASN A 153 29.40 39.53 -21.10
CA ASN A 153 29.35 40.78 -21.88
C ASN A 153 30.03 41.92 -21.13
N SER A 154 31.35 41.81 -21.12
CA SER A 154 32.26 42.93 -20.96
C SER A 154 32.14 43.82 -22.21
N SER A 155 31.34 44.90 -22.16
CA SER A 155 31.53 46.11 -22.97
C SER A 155 30.41 47.13 -22.77
N ARG A 156 30.68 48.18 -21.98
CA ARG A 156 30.42 49.58 -22.33
C ARG A 156 30.93 50.49 -21.20
N LYS A 157 32.24 50.73 -21.23
CA LYS A 157 32.85 51.95 -20.72
C LYS A 157 33.11 52.88 -21.91
N ASN A 158 32.60 54.10 -21.79
CA ASN A 158 33.21 55.36 -22.23
C ASN A 158 33.23 55.75 -23.71
N ALA A 159 32.43 56.77 -24.04
CA ALA A 159 32.74 57.96 -24.86
C ALA A 159 31.46 58.82 -24.83
N SER A 160 31.32 59.91 -24.07
CA SER A 160 32.01 61.20 -24.07
C SER A 160 32.36 61.71 -25.47
N GLY A 161 31.58 62.69 -25.90
CA GLY A 161 31.73 63.54 -27.07
C GLY A 161 30.64 64.59 -27.01
#